data_AF-A0A1H8V317-F1
#
_entry.id   AF-A0A1H8V317-F1
#
_cell.length_a   1.000
_cell.length_b   1.000
_cell.length_c   1.000
_cell.angle_alpha   90.00
_cell.angle_beta   90.00
_cell.angle_gamma   90.00
#
_symmetry.space_group_name_H-M   'P 1'
#
loop_
_entity.id
_entity.type
_entity.pdbx_description
1 polymer ?
#
loop_
_entity_poly.entity_id
_entity_poly.type
_entity_poly.pdbx_seq_one_letter_code
_entity_poly.pdbx_strand_id
1 'polypeptide(L)'
;MFDRGWADAYQRAGGSYYPKLQVSVPFTPATGPRLLIREGGDADQVAMALSGGLVALCGLSKASSAHVTFARESEWRFLAAQGFLQRTDQQFHWHNAGYHSFDDFLATLASRHRKAIKRERRDATLNGISIHCLTGRDITEDAWDAFFEFYIETGSRKWGRPYLTRAFYSLIGESMADDVLLVMAKRNGRWIAGAINFIGGDTLFGRHWGAIEHHPFLHFEVCYYQAIEFAIARCLATVEAGAQGEHKIARGYLPQTTYSAHYIADPALRRAIADYLKRERMYVDEMGRELTEAGPFRKSDAADPA
;
A
#
# COMPACT_ATOMS: atom_id res chain seq x y z
N MET A 1 1.00 -11.08 3.07
CA MET A 1 0.95 -10.28 4.31
C MET A 1 -0.16 -10.74 5.25
N PHE A 2 -1.39 -10.92 4.78
CA PHE A 2 -2.51 -11.36 5.61
C PHE A 2 -2.45 -12.87 5.93
N ASP A 3 -2.96 -13.24 7.09
CA ASP A 3 -2.83 -14.56 7.75
C ASP A 3 -4.12 -15.38 7.70
N ARG A 4 -5.13 -14.96 6.93
CA ARG A 4 -6.43 -15.65 6.84
C ARG A 4 -6.29 -17.13 6.47
N GLY A 5 -5.39 -17.47 5.56
CA GLY A 5 -5.11 -18.87 5.20
C GLY A 5 -4.59 -19.70 6.37
N TRP A 6 -3.81 -19.10 7.28
CA TRP A 6 -3.33 -19.79 8.50
C TRP A 6 -4.46 -19.95 9.50
N ALA A 7 -5.28 -18.92 9.68
CA ALA A 7 -6.48 -18.97 10.54
C ALA A 7 -7.43 -20.09 10.10
N ASP A 8 -7.80 -20.11 8.82
CA ASP A 8 -8.73 -21.09 8.25
C ASP A 8 -8.18 -22.52 8.34
N ALA A 9 -6.87 -22.71 8.17
CA ALA A 9 -6.22 -24.01 8.31
C ALA A 9 -6.22 -24.48 9.78
N TYR A 10 -5.85 -23.60 10.71
CA TYR A 10 -5.78 -23.94 12.13
C TYR A 10 -7.16 -24.22 12.73
N GLN A 11 -8.17 -23.42 12.37
CA GLN A 11 -9.55 -23.64 12.79
C GLN A 11 -10.11 -24.96 12.26
N ARG A 12 -9.81 -25.32 11.01
CA ARG A 12 -10.19 -26.63 10.45
C ARG A 12 -9.52 -27.81 11.17
N ALA A 13 -8.35 -27.60 11.75
CA ALA A 13 -7.66 -28.58 12.58
C ALA A 13 -8.19 -28.64 14.04
N GLY A 14 -9.25 -27.87 14.37
CA GLY A 14 -9.84 -27.82 15.71
C GLY A 14 -9.18 -26.81 16.66
N GLY A 15 -8.21 -26.03 16.17
CA GLY A 15 -7.55 -24.97 16.95
C GLY A 15 -8.37 -23.68 17.04
N SER A 16 -8.06 -22.85 18.04
CA SER A 16 -8.65 -21.50 18.18
C SER A 16 -7.61 -20.46 17.76
N TYR A 17 -7.77 -19.90 16.55
CA TYR A 17 -6.84 -18.88 16.04
C TYR A 17 -7.05 -17.50 16.68
N TYR A 18 -8.27 -17.21 17.14
CA TYR A 18 -8.60 -15.95 17.79
C TYR A 18 -8.76 -16.14 19.31
N PRO A 19 -8.35 -15.16 20.14
CA PRO A 19 -7.79 -13.87 19.74
C PRO A 19 -6.35 -13.96 19.21
N LYS A 20 -5.96 -12.96 18.41
CA LYS A 20 -4.58 -12.71 17.97
C LYS A 20 -4.21 -11.26 18.25
N LEU A 21 -2.92 -10.98 18.44
CA LEU A 21 -2.42 -9.61 18.56
C LEU A 21 -1.93 -9.10 17.21
N GLN A 22 -2.22 -7.84 16.90
CA GLN A 22 -1.88 -7.21 15.63
C GLN A 22 -1.19 -5.87 15.87
N VAL A 23 0.05 -5.75 15.41
CA VAL A 23 0.82 -4.50 15.35
C VAL A 23 0.81 -4.03 13.90
N SER A 24 0.02 -3.01 13.60
CA SER A 24 -0.15 -2.43 12.26
C SER A 24 -0.70 -1.02 12.34
N VAL A 25 -0.59 -0.25 11.26
CA VAL A 25 -1.42 0.94 11.08
C VAL A 25 -2.85 0.49 10.76
N PRO A 26 -3.88 0.91 11.51
CA PRO A 26 -5.26 0.50 11.26
C PRO A 26 -5.69 0.77 9.82
N PHE A 27 -6.28 -0.25 9.18
CA PHE A 27 -6.83 -0.19 7.81
C PHE A 27 -5.84 0.24 6.71
N THR A 28 -4.55 0.33 7.02
CA THR A 28 -3.52 0.89 6.14
C THR A 28 -2.38 -0.11 5.96
N PRO A 29 -2.30 -0.81 4.82
CA PRO A 29 -1.22 -1.76 4.53
C PRO A 29 0.02 -1.02 4.00
N ALA A 30 0.62 -0.16 4.81
CA ALA A 30 1.78 0.66 4.43
C ALA A 30 2.98 0.37 5.31
N THR A 31 4.17 0.38 4.71
CA THR A 31 5.42 0.16 5.43
C THR A 31 5.69 1.34 6.37
N GLY A 32 6.11 1.04 7.60
CA GLY A 32 6.46 2.08 8.57
C GLY A 32 7.01 1.49 9.86
N PRO A 33 7.42 2.34 10.80
CA PRO A 33 7.90 1.86 12.10
C PRO A 33 6.77 1.10 12.81
N ARG A 34 7.15 0.00 13.47
CA ARG A 34 6.28 -0.87 14.28
C ARG A 34 6.76 -1.00 15.70
N LEU A 35 8.07 -0.99 15.89
CA LEU A 35 8.72 -0.77 17.17
C LEU A 35 8.88 0.74 17.31
N LEU A 36 7.89 1.39 17.93
CA LEU A 36 7.79 2.84 18.07
C LEU A 36 8.82 3.36 19.09
N ILE A 37 10.08 3.34 18.70
CA ILE A 37 11.23 3.73 19.51
C ILE A 37 11.49 5.22 19.32
N ARG A 38 11.61 5.95 20.44
CA ARG A 38 11.95 7.38 20.43
C ARG A 38 13.42 7.57 20.05
N GLU A 39 13.70 8.60 19.26
CA GLU A 39 15.07 9.04 18.98
C GLU A 39 15.83 9.44 20.26
N GLY A 40 17.14 9.17 20.28
CA GLY A 40 18.04 9.53 21.38
C GLY A 40 18.04 8.56 22.58
N GLY A 41 17.22 7.52 22.59
CA GLY A 41 17.27 6.43 23.58
C GLY A 41 18.16 5.25 23.15
N ASP A 42 18.37 4.30 24.05
CA ASP A 42 18.98 3.00 23.73
C ASP A 42 17.99 2.16 22.90
N ALA A 43 18.13 2.26 21.57
CA ALA A 43 17.19 1.67 20.64
C ALA A 43 17.13 0.14 20.76
N ASP A 44 18.25 -0.52 21.00
CA ASP A 44 18.32 -1.98 21.12
C ASP A 44 17.65 -2.45 22.40
N GLN A 45 17.92 -1.79 23.53
CA GLN A 45 17.27 -2.10 24.80
C GLN A 45 15.75 -1.94 24.71
N VAL A 46 15.27 -0.85 24.12
CA VAL A 46 13.84 -0.60 23.95
C VAL A 46 13.21 -1.59 22.97
N ALA A 47 13.88 -1.90 21.86
CA ALA A 47 13.41 -2.89 20.90
C ALA A 47 13.25 -4.28 21.54
N MET A 48 14.23 -4.70 22.35
CA MET A 48 14.17 -5.96 23.11
C MET A 48 13.01 -5.98 24.10
N ALA A 49 12.81 -4.87 24.84
CA ALA A 49 11.70 -4.75 25.77
C ALA A 49 10.34 -4.81 25.06
N LEU A 50 10.18 -4.14 23.91
CA LEU A 50 8.95 -4.15 23.11
C LEU A 50 8.66 -5.54 22.54
N SER A 51 9.65 -6.22 21.95
CA SER A 51 9.47 -7.56 21.39
C SER A 51 9.16 -8.59 22.47
N GLY A 52 9.88 -8.54 23.60
CA GLY A 52 9.63 -9.40 24.76
C GLY A 52 8.26 -9.15 25.37
N GLY A 53 7.86 -7.87 25.49
CA GLY A 53 6.54 -7.46 25.95
C GLY A 53 5.42 -7.96 25.04
N LEU A 54 5.61 -7.95 23.72
CA LEU A 54 4.63 -8.48 22.76
C LEU A 54 4.43 -10.01 22.93
N VAL A 55 5.50 -10.75 23.13
CA VAL A 55 5.45 -12.21 23.41
C VAL A 55 4.78 -12.48 24.75
N ALA A 56 5.16 -11.73 25.79
CA ALA A 56 4.55 -11.85 27.12
C ALA A 56 3.05 -11.54 27.09
N LEU A 57 2.65 -10.47 26.40
CA LEU A 57 1.25 -10.09 26.22
C LEU A 57 0.48 -11.18 25.48
N CYS A 58 1.06 -11.79 24.44
CA CYS A 58 0.44 -12.91 23.72
C CYS A 58 0.11 -14.07 24.67
N GLY A 59 1.03 -14.41 25.57
CA GLY A 59 0.82 -15.43 26.59
C GLY A 59 -0.26 -15.05 27.61
N LEU A 60 -0.17 -13.83 28.16
CA LEU A 60 -1.12 -13.32 29.17
C LEU A 60 -2.55 -13.21 28.62
N SER A 61 -2.71 -12.77 27.38
CA SER A 61 -4.02 -12.65 26.71
C SER A 61 -4.53 -13.98 26.16
N LYS A 62 -3.77 -15.08 26.31
CA LYS A 62 -4.03 -16.39 25.68
C LYS A 62 -4.29 -16.26 24.18
N ALA A 63 -3.60 -15.32 23.53
CA ALA A 63 -3.68 -15.16 22.09
C ALA A 63 -2.87 -16.26 21.39
N SER A 64 -3.35 -16.73 20.25
CA SER A 64 -2.65 -17.78 19.49
C SER A 64 -1.34 -17.27 18.88
N SER A 65 -1.24 -15.95 18.66
CA SER A 65 -0.15 -15.33 17.91
C SER A 65 -0.08 -13.80 18.11
N ALA A 66 1.08 -13.25 17.74
CA ALA A 66 1.34 -11.82 17.62
C ALA A 66 1.93 -11.52 16.23
N HIS A 67 1.32 -10.59 15.50
CA HIS A 67 1.68 -10.27 14.12
C HIS A 67 2.15 -8.83 13.99
N VAL A 68 3.35 -8.63 13.49
CA VAL A 68 3.88 -7.32 13.10
C VAL A 68 3.87 -7.26 11.58
N THR A 69 3.00 -6.43 10.99
CA THR A 69 2.81 -6.36 9.53
C THR A 69 3.27 -5.04 8.93
N PHE A 70 3.85 -5.11 7.73
CA PHE A 70 4.44 -3.95 7.03
C PHE A 70 5.48 -3.24 7.89
N ALA A 71 6.35 -4.03 8.52
CA ALA A 71 7.48 -3.52 9.30
C ALA A 71 8.60 -3.05 8.36
N ARG A 72 9.49 -2.20 8.87
CA ARG A 72 10.74 -1.93 8.19
C ARG A 72 11.60 -3.19 8.16
N GLU A 73 12.47 -3.32 7.15
CA GLU A 73 13.33 -4.50 7.03
C GLU A 73 14.23 -4.69 8.26
N SER A 74 14.74 -3.60 8.84
CA SER A 74 15.54 -3.64 10.07
C SER A 74 14.77 -4.26 11.25
N GLU A 75 13.51 -3.87 11.44
CA GLU A 75 12.63 -4.43 12.47
C GLU A 75 12.30 -5.89 12.18
N TRP A 76 12.11 -6.25 10.91
CA TRP A 76 11.86 -7.63 10.48
C TRP A 76 13.05 -8.56 10.75
N ARG A 77 14.29 -8.08 10.52
CA ARG A 77 15.53 -8.81 10.86
C ARG A 77 15.69 -8.91 12.38
N PHE A 78 15.47 -7.82 13.09
CA PHE A 78 15.54 -7.78 14.55
C PHE A 78 14.56 -8.77 15.19
N LEU A 79 13.28 -8.74 14.81
CA LEU A 79 12.25 -9.61 15.35
C LEU A 79 12.52 -11.10 15.07
N ALA A 80 13.19 -11.42 13.95
CA ALA A 80 13.62 -12.79 13.68
C ALA A 80 14.64 -13.30 14.71
N ALA A 81 15.60 -12.46 15.11
CA ALA A 81 16.53 -12.78 16.19
C ALA A 81 15.81 -12.97 17.53
N GLN A 82 14.63 -12.35 17.71
CA GLN A 82 13.75 -12.54 18.87
C GLN A 82 12.78 -13.72 18.72
N GLY A 83 12.98 -14.58 17.70
CA GLY A 83 12.20 -15.80 17.51
C GLY A 83 10.87 -15.61 16.76
N PHE A 84 10.65 -14.48 16.09
CA PHE A 84 9.49 -14.33 15.21
C PHE A 84 9.75 -15.02 13.86
N LEU A 85 8.71 -15.63 13.29
CA LEU A 85 8.75 -16.19 11.94
C LEU A 85 8.67 -15.07 10.92
N GLN A 86 9.60 -15.07 9.97
CA GLN A 86 9.71 -14.07 8.92
C GLN A 86 8.85 -14.42 7.70
N ARG A 87 8.08 -13.45 7.20
CA ARG A 87 7.37 -13.53 5.91
C ARG A 87 7.73 -12.33 5.04
N THR A 88 7.79 -12.55 3.74
CA THR A 88 7.87 -11.50 2.73
C THR A 88 6.66 -11.60 1.80
N ASP A 89 6.30 -10.47 1.21
CA ASP A 89 5.28 -10.35 0.17
C ASP A 89 5.65 -9.20 -0.76
N GLN A 90 4.81 -8.89 -1.73
CA GLN A 90 5.03 -7.79 -2.66
C GLN A 90 3.94 -6.75 -2.62
N GLN A 91 4.37 -5.51 -2.83
CA GLN A 91 3.54 -4.42 -3.29
C GLN A 91 4.14 -3.84 -4.57
N PHE A 92 3.50 -2.83 -5.14
CA PHE A 92 3.99 -2.15 -6.33
C PHE A 92 4.11 -0.66 -6.03
N HIS A 93 5.34 -0.16 -6.07
CA HIS A 93 5.67 1.22 -5.74
C HIS A 93 6.24 1.93 -6.97
N TRP A 94 5.90 3.19 -7.15
CA TRP A 94 6.56 4.04 -8.13
C TRP A 94 7.61 4.87 -7.41
N HIS A 95 8.81 4.96 -7.97
CA HIS A 95 9.90 5.73 -7.41
C HIS A 95 10.25 6.90 -8.32
N ASN A 96 10.43 8.06 -7.69
CA ASN A 96 10.89 9.27 -8.35
C ASN A 96 12.41 9.22 -8.50
N ALA A 97 12.88 9.03 -9.73
CA ALA A 97 14.32 9.01 -10.04
C ALA A 97 14.88 10.43 -10.30
N GLY A 98 14.30 11.46 -9.67
CA GLY A 98 14.67 12.86 -9.88
C GLY A 98 13.98 13.49 -11.10
N TYR A 99 12.77 13.05 -11.44
CA TYR A 99 12.00 13.63 -12.55
C TYR A 99 11.53 15.05 -12.20
N HIS A 100 11.53 15.95 -13.19
CA HIS A 100 11.00 17.31 -13.02
C HIS A 100 9.59 17.46 -13.60
N SER A 101 9.20 16.56 -14.51
CA SER A 101 7.88 16.51 -15.13
C SER A 101 7.41 15.08 -15.37
N PHE A 102 6.10 14.91 -15.57
CA PHE A 102 5.54 13.60 -15.97
C PHE A 102 6.09 13.12 -17.33
N ASP A 103 6.41 14.04 -18.25
CA ASP A 103 7.01 13.68 -19.53
C ASP A 103 8.45 13.16 -19.36
N ASP A 104 9.23 13.65 -18.38
CA ASP A 104 10.55 13.10 -18.05
C ASP A 104 10.43 11.63 -17.61
N PHE A 105 9.45 11.35 -16.73
CA PHE A 105 9.13 9.98 -16.35
C PHE A 105 8.75 9.14 -17.58
N LEU A 106 7.86 9.63 -18.45
CA LEU A 106 7.47 8.89 -19.66
C LEU A 106 8.63 8.65 -20.63
N ALA A 107 9.65 9.51 -20.63
CA ALA A 107 10.82 9.37 -21.47
C ALA A 107 11.66 8.13 -21.11
N THR A 108 11.68 7.71 -19.84
CA THR A 108 12.40 6.51 -19.37
C THR A 108 11.70 5.20 -19.76
N LEU A 109 10.41 5.26 -20.11
CA LEU A 109 9.64 4.09 -20.52
C LEU A 109 9.92 3.69 -21.98
N ALA A 110 9.73 2.41 -22.27
CA ALA A 110 9.71 1.90 -23.64
C ALA A 110 8.57 2.56 -24.44
N SER A 111 8.81 2.78 -25.74
CA SER A 111 7.89 3.51 -26.64
C SER A 111 6.45 2.98 -26.60
N ARG A 112 6.27 1.65 -26.56
CA ARG A 112 4.94 1.02 -26.46
C ARG A 112 4.16 1.45 -25.22
N HIS A 113 4.82 1.49 -24.06
CA HIS A 113 4.22 1.82 -22.77
C HIS A 113 3.95 3.31 -22.67
N ARG A 114 4.89 4.16 -23.09
CA ARG A 114 4.68 5.60 -23.18
C ARG A 114 3.47 5.95 -24.06
N LYS A 115 3.35 5.36 -25.25
CA LYS A 115 2.20 5.59 -26.14
C LYS A 115 0.89 5.09 -25.53
N ALA A 116 0.92 3.95 -24.85
CA ALA A 116 -0.25 3.42 -24.14
C ALA A 116 -0.71 4.36 -23.03
N ILE A 117 0.18 4.80 -22.14
CA ILE A 117 -0.15 5.75 -21.07
C ILE A 117 -0.73 7.04 -21.65
N LYS A 118 -0.08 7.66 -22.65
CA LYS A 118 -0.59 8.89 -23.28
C LYS A 118 -1.99 8.72 -23.88
N ARG A 119 -2.29 7.56 -24.47
CA ARG A 119 -3.64 7.22 -24.95
C ARG A 119 -4.62 7.10 -23.79
N GLU A 120 -4.28 6.33 -22.76
CA GLU A 120 -5.14 6.09 -21.61
C GLU A 120 -5.51 7.40 -20.89
N ARG A 121 -4.54 8.30 -20.68
CA ARG A 121 -4.79 9.62 -20.06
C ARG A 121 -5.78 10.44 -20.87
N ARG A 122 -5.56 10.54 -22.19
CA ARG A 122 -6.45 11.27 -23.11
C ARG A 122 -7.86 10.68 -23.11
N ASP A 123 -7.95 9.35 -23.20
CA ASP A 123 -9.22 8.64 -23.29
C ASP A 123 -10.02 8.74 -21.97
N ALA A 124 -9.34 8.81 -20.82
CA ALA A 124 -9.95 9.02 -19.50
C ALA A 124 -10.62 10.39 -19.34
N THR A 125 -10.14 11.41 -20.06
CA THR A 125 -10.69 12.78 -20.01
C THR A 125 -11.65 13.09 -21.17
N LEU A 126 -11.98 12.10 -22.02
CA LEU A 126 -13.00 12.27 -23.05
C LEU A 126 -14.37 12.57 -22.43
N ASN A 127 -15.33 13.01 -23.26
CA ASN A 127 -16.72 13.26 -22.86
C ASN A 127 -16.89 14.36 -21.79
N GLY A 128 -15.97 15.33 -21.75
CA GLY A 128 -16.05 16.49 -20.86
C GLY A 128 -15.64 16.19 -19.42
N ILE A 129 -14.81 15.18 -19.20
CA ILE A 129 -14.28 14.85 -17.88
C ILE A 129 -13.07 15.74 -17.57
N SER A 130 -13.06 16.34 -16.38
CA SER A 130 -11.93 17.12 -15.86
C SER A 130 -11.44 16.51 -14.55
N ILE A 131 -10.12 16.54 -14.32
CA ILE A 131 -9.48 15.99 -13.12
C ILE A 131 -9.00 17.14 -12.24
N HIS A 132 -9.19 16.98 -10.93
CA HIS A 132 -8.93 18.00 -9.91
C HIS A 132 -8.15 17.38 -8.76
N CYS A 133 -7.00 17.96 -8.40
CA CYS A 133 -6.22 17.57 -7.23
C CYS A 133 -6.54 18.56 -6.10
N LEU A 134 -7.19 18.09 -5.03
CA LEU A 134 -7.61 18.89 -3.89
C LEU A 134 -6.76 18.54 -2.67
N THR A 135 -6.26 19.55 -1.98
CA THR A 135 -5.47 19.45 -0.74
C THR A 135 -5.86 20.56 0.23
N GLY A 136 -5.66 20.38 1.54
CA GLY A 136 -5.89 21.45 2.50
C GLY A 136 -7.32 22.01 2.42
N ARG A 137 -7.43 23.35 2.42
CA ARG A 137 -8.72 24.07 2.34
C ARG A 137 -9.54 23.82 1.07
N ASP A 138 -8.93 23.30 0.01
CA ASP A 138 -9.63 23.02 -1.25
C ASP A 138 -10.50 21.75 -1.14
N ILE A 139 -10.30 20.96 -0.08
CA ILE A 139 -11.14 19.82 0.25
C ILE A 139 -12.33 20.30 1.07
N THR A 140 -13.44 20.59 0.40
CA THR A 140 -14.69 21.02 1.04
C THR A 140 -15.53 19.84 1.54
N GLU A 141 -16.51 20.08 2.42
CA GLU A 141 -17.47 19.05 2.83
C GLU A 141 -18.25 18.47 1.63
N ASP A 142 -18.55 19.28 0.60
CA ASP A 142 -19.14 18.78 -0.65
C ASP A 142 -18.25 17.75 -1.36
N ALA A 143 -16.92 17.96 -1.33
CA ALA A 143 -15.96 17.00 -1.88
C ALA A 143 -15.93 15.72 -1.04
N TRP A 144 -16.02 15.83 0.28
CA TRP A 144 -16.10 14.68 1.18
C TRP A 144 -17.40 13.88 1.03
N ASP A 145 -18.53 14.56 0.88
CA ASP A 145 -19.83 13.93 0.63
C ASP A 145 -19.79 13.13 -0.68
N ALA A 146 -19.29 13.74 -1.75
CA ALA A 146 -19.12 13.07 -3.03
C ALA A 146 -18.15 11.88 -2.92
N PHE A 147 -17.00 12.06 -2.27
CA PHE A 147 -16.03 10.97 -2.10
C PHE A 147 -16.60 9.81 -1.28
N PHE A 148 -17.37 10.08 -0.23
CA PHE A 148 -18.01 9.06 0.57
C PHE A 148 -19.03 8.25 -0.24
N GLU A 149 -19.83 8.89 -1.09
CA GLU A 149 -20.73 8.20 -2.03
C GLU A 149 -19.94 7.23 -2.92
N PHE A 150 -18.82 7.68 -3.47
CA PHE A 150 -17.95 6.86 -4.33
C PHE A 150 -17.39 5.64 -3.59
N TYR A 151 -16.95 5.85 -2.34
CA TYR A 151 -16.43 4.81 -1.46
C TYR A 151 -17.49 3.75 -1.16
N ILE A 152 -18.72 4.16 -0.82
CA ILE A 152 -19.83 3.25 -0.53
C ILE A 152 -20.20 2.44 -1.78
N GLU A 153 -20.33 3.10 -2.93
CA GLU A 153 -20.74 2.46 -4.20
C GLU A 153 -19.72 1.42 -4.65
N THR A 154 -18.43 1.70 -4.46
CA THR A 154 -17.36 0.76 -4.86
C THR A 154 -17.17 -0.35 -3.83
N GLY A 155 -17.28 -0.02 -2.54
CA GLY A 155 -17.15 -0.96 -1.43
C GLY A 155 -18.20 -2.05 -1.46
N SER A 156 -19.47 -1.67 -1.68
CA SER A 156 -20.62 -2.59 -1.74
C SER A 156 -20.51 -3.63 -2.86
N ARG A 157 -19.83 -3.29 -3.97
CA ARG A 157 -19.68 -4.15 -5.15
C ARG A 157 -18.49 -5.10 -5.10
N LYS A 158 -17.36 -4.73 -4.47
CA LYS A 158 -16.07 -5.42 -4.66
C LYS A 158 -15.43 -6.02 -3.40
N TRP A 159 -15.66 -5.47 -2.21
CA TRP A 159 -14.80 -5.76 -1.04
C TRP A 159 -15.56 -6.12 0.25
N GLY A 160 -16.88 -6.31 0.17
CA GLY A 160 -17.74 -6.63 1.31
C GLY A 160 -18.38 -5.37 1.91
N ARG A 161 -18.40 -5.28 3.24
CA ARG A 161 -19.08 -4.20 3.97
C ARG A 161 -18.13 -3.00 4.13
N PRO A 162 -18.48 -1.79 3.66
CA PRO A 162 -17.74 -0.58 3.95
C PRO A 162 -17.53 -0.43 5.47
N TYR A 163 -16.32 -0.08 5.88
CA TYR A 163 -15.92 0.01 7.29
C TYR A 163 -15.58 1.43 7.74
N LEU A 164 -15.33 2.35 6.80
CA LEU A 164 -15.19 3.78 7.09
C LEU A 164 -16.55 4.46 7.04
N THR A 165 -16.79 5.38 7.97
CA THR A 165 -18.02 6.16 8.06
C THR A 165 -17.82 7.51 7.39
N ARG A 166 -18.92 8.23 7.11
CA ARG A 166 -18.81 9.63 6.64
C ARG A 166 -18.04 10.50 7.65
N ALA A 167 -18.31 10.34 8.95
CA ALA A 167 -17.64 11.08 10.01
C ALA A 167 -16.11 10.95 10.00
N PHE A 168 -15.58 9.79 9.58
CA PHE A 168 -14.13 9.63 9.40
C PHE A 168 -13.54 10.67 8.44
N TYR A 169 -14.22 10.96 7.33
CA TYR A 169 -13.73 11.90 6.32
C TYR A 169 -13.72 13.36 6.81
N SER A 170 -14.73 13.78 7.58
CA SER A 170 -14.69 15.10 8.24
C SER A 170 -13.55 15.17 9.27
N LEU A 171 -13.36 14.13 10.09
CA LEU A 171 -12.31 14.11 11.12
C LEU A 171 -10.90 14.21 10.52
N ILE A 172 -10.62 13.53 9.40
CA ILE A 172 -9.31 13.68 8.73
C ILE A 172 -9.18 15.03 8.02
N GLY A 173 -10.29 15.61 7.52
CA GLY A 173 -10.29 16.99 7.00
C GLY A 173 -9.98 18.02 8.07
N GLU A 174 -10.47 17.84 9.30
CA GLU A 174 -10.19 18.76 10.41
C GLU A 174 -8.75 18.60 10.95
N SER A 175 -8.27 17.35 11.07
CA SER A 175 -7.02 17.06 11.76
C SER A 175 -5.78 17.02 10.87
N MET A 176 -5.93 16.78 9.57
CA MET A 176 -4.81 16.55 8.66
C MET A 176 -5.07 16.90 7.19
N ALA A 177 -5.90 17.92 6.89
CA ALA A 177 -6.26 18.27 5.50
C ALA A 177 -5.04 18.57 4.59
N ASP A 178 -3.98 19.15 5.13
CA ASP A 178 -2.76 19.43 4.36
C ASP A 178 -1.97 18.16 3.99
N ASP A 179 -2.20 17.06 4.73
CA ASP A 179 -1.62 15.74 4.51
C ASP A 179 -2.57 14.81 3.73
N VAL A 180 -3.60 15.36 3.11
CA VAL A 180 -4.54 14.62 2.26
C VAL A 180 -4.49 15.17 0.84
N LEU A 181 -4.46 14.25 -0.12
CA LEU A 181 -4.73 14.51 -1.53
C LEU A 181 -5.97 13.74 -1.98
N LEU A 182 -7.01 14.47 -2.37
CA LEU A 182 -8.10 13.92 -3.19
C LEU A 182 -7.83 14.22 -4.65
N VAL A 183 -7.73 13.17 -5.47
CA VAL A 183 -7.79 13.32 -6.92
C VAL A 183 -9.22 13.00 -7.34
N MET A 184 -9.95 13.99 -7.84
CA MET A 184 -11.39 13.93 -8.10
C MET A 184 -11.69 14.19 -9.58
N ALA A 185 -12.71 13.55 -10.13
CA ALA A 185 -13.14 13.74 -11.52
C ALA A 185 -14.52 14.41 -11.59
N LYS A 186 -14.67 15.46 -12.40
CA LYS A 186 -15.97 16.07 -12.74
C LYS A 186 -16.39 15.79 -14.16
N ARG A 187 -17.70 15.64 -14.38
CA ARG A 187 -18.34 15.70 -15.68
C ARG A 187 -19.64 16.49 -15.57
N ASN A 188 -19.88 17.42 -16.49
CA ASN A 188 -21.06 18.30 -16.48
C ASN A 188 -21.28 19.00 -15.11
N GLY A 189 -20.20 19.44 -14.47
CA GLY A 189 -20.22 20.12 -13.17
C GLY A 189 -20.37 19.20 -11.94
N ARG A 190 -20.65 17.91 -12.12
CA ARG A 190 -20.85 16.94 -11.03
C ARG A 190 -19.61 16.08 -10.79
N TRP A 191 -19.28 15.81 -9.53
CA TRP A 191 -18.25 14.82 -9.19
C TRP A 191 -18.73 13.41 -9.56
N ILE A 192 -17.87 12.62 -10.21
CA ILE A 192 -18.24 11.28 -10.70
C ILE A 192 -17.34 10.16 -10.17
N ALA A 193 -16.14 10.50 -9.70
CA ALA A 193 -15.17 9.56 -9.18
C ALA A 193 -14.08 10.27 -8.37
N GLY A 194 -13.35 9.52 -7.55
CA GLY A 194 -12.22 10.06 -6.81
C GLY A 194 -11.34 9.01 -6.14
N ALA A 195 -10.06 9.35 -5.95
CA ALA A 195 -9.09 8.61 -5.14
C ALA A 195 -8.60 9.46 -3.97
N ILE A 196 -8.51 8.85 -2.79
CA ILE A 196 -7.86 9.44 -1.62
C ILE A 196 -6.45 8.90 -1.46
N ASN A 197 -5.52 9.83 -1.21
CA ASN A 197 -4.14 9.57 -0.88
C ASN A 197 -3.78 10.33 0.40
N PHE A 198 -2.91 9.75 1.21
CA PHE A 198 -2.30 10.44 2.34
C PHE A 198 -0.86 10.83 1.99
N ILE A 199 -0.48 12.05 2.31
CA ILE A 199 0.85 12.61 2.06
C ILE A 199 1.66 12.34 3.33
N GLY A 200 2.68 11.48 3.22
CA GLY A 200 3.66 11.27 4.28
C GLY A 200 4.88 12.16 4.13
N GLY A 201 5.97 11.80 4.82
CA GLY A 201 7.23 12.56 4.74
C GLY A 201 7.79 12.64 3.32
N ASP A 202 8.10 11.50 2.71
CA ASP A 202 8.65 11.40 1.35
C ASP A 202 7.79 10.53 0.41
N THR A 203 6.64 10.07 0.90
CA THR A 203 5.85 9.01 0.27
C THR A 203 4.38 9.41 0.17
N LEU A 204 3.80 9.25 -1.02
CA LEU A 204 2.37 9.39 -1.25
C LEU A 204 1.69 8.02 -1.15
N PHE A 205 0.69 7.93 -0.28
CA PHE A 205 0.03 6.69 0.06
C PHE A 205 -1.39 6.60 -0.49
N GLY A 206 -1.59 5.88 -1.60
CA GLY A 206 -2.91 5.63 -2.15
C GLY A 206 -3.73 4.66 -1.30
N ARG A 207 -5.03 4.93 -1.12
CA ARG A 207 -5.90 4.12 -0.25
C ARG A 207 -7.18 3.65 -0.89
N HIS A 208 -8.12 4.56 -1.10
CA HIS A 208 -9.45 4.22 -1.57
C HIS A 208 -9.72 4.95 -2.88
N TRP A 209 -10.38 4.22 -3.77
CA TRP A 209 -10.93 4.75 -5.01
C TRP A 209 -12.40 4.40 -5.05
N GLY A 210 -13.19 5.30 -5.61
CA GLY A 210 -14.52 4.94 -6.05
C GLY A 210 -15.01 5.78 -7.21
N ALA A 211 -16.09 5.30 -7.82
CA ALA A 211 -16.77 6.00 -8.89
C ALA A 211 -18.26 5.64 -8.92
N ILE A 212 -19.10 6.62 -9.27
CA ILE A 212 -20.52 6.43 -9.59
C ILE A 212 -20.77 6.39 -11.09
N GLU A 213 -19.81 6.85 -11.91
CA GLU A 213 -19.82 6.66 -13.36
C GLU A 213 -18.61 5.84 -13.83
N HIS A 214 -18.82 4.97 -14.80
CA HIS A 214 -17.77 4.12 -15.35
C HIS A 214 -17.31 4.71 -16.69
N HIS A 215 -16.05 5.11 -16.74
CA HIS A 215 -15.40 5.64 -17.93
C HIS A 215 -14.10 4.89 -18.22
N PRO A 216 -13.76 4.62 -19.49
CA PRO A 216 -12.52 3.95 -19.85
C PRO A 216 -11.31 4.65 -19.22
N PHE A 217 -10.42 3.85 -18.60
CA PHE A 217 -9.14 4.29 -18.02
C PHE A 217 -9.20 5.33 -16.90
N LEU A 218 -10.39 5.80 -16.49
CA LEU A 218 -10.54 6.83 -15.44
C LEU A 218 -9.92 6.40 -14.11
N HIS A 219 -10.04 5.13 -13.74
CA HIS A 219 -9.36 4.55 -12.58
C HIS A 219 -7.84 4.71 -12.66
N PHE A 220 -7.23 4.52 -13.83
CA PHE A 220 -5.77 4.65 -13.97
C PHE A 220 -5.32 6.11 -13.93
N GLU A 221 -6.08 6.99 -14.58
CA GLU A 221 -5.82 8.43 -14.53
C GLU A 221 -5.82 8.93 -13.10
N VAL A 222 -6.87 8.63 -12.34
CA VAL A 222 -7.06 9.18 -11.01
C VAL A 222 -6.21 8.48 -9.94
N CYS A 223 -6.08 7.16 -9.99
CA CYS A 223 -5.35 6.42 -8.95
C CYS A 223 -3.84 6.37 -9.17
N TYR A 224 -3.35 6.51 -10.41
CA TYR A 224 -1.96 6.25 -10.74
C TYR A 224 -1.26 7.44 -11.38
N TYR A 225 -1.77 7.94 -12.51
CA TYR A 225 -1.04 8.95 -13.29
C TYR A 225 -1.01 10.31 -12.58
N GLN A 226 -2.14 10.74 -12.03
CA GLN A 226 -2.22 11.96 -11.23
C GLN A 226 -1.45 11.85 -9.91
N ALA A 227 -1.41 10.66 -9.30
CA ALA A 227 -0.62 10.43 -8.09
C ALA A 227 0.89 10.56 -8.38
N ILE A 228 1.37 10.01 -9.49
CA ILE A 228 2.76 10.17 -9.95
C ILE A 228 3.05 11.64 -10.25
N GLU A 229 2.18 12.31 -11.00
CA GLU A 229 2.37 13.71 -11.39
C GLU A 229 2.41 14.64 -10.17
N PHE A 230 1.54 14.40 -9.19
CA PHE A 230 1.57 15.10 -7.90
C PHE A 230 2.86 14.83 -7.14
N ALA A 231 3.31 13.57 -7.06
CA ALA A 231 4.54 13.19 -6.39
C ALA A 231 5.77 13.85 -7.02
N ILE A 232 5.84 13.93 -8.36
CA ILE A 232 6.89 14.66 -9.08
C ILE A 232 6.85 16.14 -8.69
N ALA A 233 5.68 16.78 -8.77
CA ALA A 233 5.53 18.21 -8.49
C ALA A 233 5.88 18.59 -7.04
N ARG A 234 5.66 17.67 -6.07
CA ARG A 234 5.98 17.85 -4.65
C ARG A 234 7.35 17.26 -4.26
N CYS A 235 8.14 16.77 -5.22
CA CYS A 235 9.42 16.10 -4.97
C CYS A 235 9.33 14.93 -3.98
N LEU A 236 8.20 14.21 -3.96
CA LEU A 236 8.06 12.98 -3.18
C LEU A 236 8.85 11.87 -3.86
N ALA A 237 9.51 11.05 -3.05
CA ALA A 237 10.38 9.96 -3.51
C ALA A 237 9.57 8.75 -3.97
N THR A 238 8.43 8.47 -3.35
CA THR A 238 7.70 7.22 -3.57
C THR A 238 6.18 7.44 -3.67
N VAL A 239 5.52 6.65 -4.52
CA VAL A 239 4.06 6.48 -4.51
C VAL A 239 3.72 5.01 -4.24
N GLU A 240 3.04 4.76 -3.13
CA GLU A 240 2.49 3.45 -2.78
C GLU A 240 1.02 3.36 -3.21
N ALA A 241 0.74 2.82 -4.39
CA ALA A 241 -0.62 2.77 -4.93
C ALA A 241 -1.48 1.59 -4.40
N GLY A 242 -1.23 1.14 -3.17
CA GLY A 242 -1.91 0.02 -2.52
C GLY A 242 -1.33 -1.36 -2.84
N ALA A 243 -1.88 -2.40 -2.20
CA ALA A 243 -1.23 -3.72 -2.10
C ALA A 243 -1.41 -4.67 -3.30
N GLN A 244 -2.32 -4.39 -4.24
CA GLN A 244 -2.68 -5.35 -5.31
C GLN A 244 -2.49 -4.79 -6.72
N GLY A 245 -2.22 -5.67 -7.68
CA GLY A 245 -2.42 -5.44 -9.11
C GLY A 245 -1.15 -5.35 -9.95
N GLU A 246 -0.83 -6.43 -10.66
CA GLU A 246 0.25 -6.49 -11.67
C GLU A 246 0.05 -5.49 -12.81
N HIS A 247 -1.20 -5.06 -13.05
CA HIS A 247 -1.51 -4.02 -14.04
C HIS A 247 -0.79 -2.70 -13.75
N LYS A 248 -0.28 -2.48 -12.54
CA LYS A 248 0.51 -1.29 -12.19
C LYS A 248 1.91 -1.29 -12.82
N ILE A 249 2.45 -2.47 -13.17
CA ILE A 249 3.78 -2.60 -13.79
C ILE A 249 3.83 -1.83 -15.10
N ALA A 250 2.85 -2.02 -15.98
CA ALA A 250 2.78 -1.29 -17.26
C ALA A 250 2.74 0.25 -17.11
N ARG A 251 2.49 0.75 -15.89
CA ARG A 251 2.31 2.16 -15.54
C ARG A 251 3.49 2.72 -14.74
N GLY A 252 4.56 1.95 -14.56
CA GLY A 252 5.80 2.38 -13.93
C GLY A 252 5.94 2.01 -12.45
N TYR A 253 5.00 1.28 -11.86
CA TYR A 253 5.14 0.79 -10.48
C TYR A 253 5.85 -0.57 -10.51
N LEU A 254 6.98 -0.68 -9.82
CA LEU A 254 7.78 -1.90 -9.77
C LEU A 254 7.50 -2.69 -8.49
N PRO A 255 7.72 -4.02 -8.49
CA PRO A 255 7.62 -4.83 -7.29
C PRO A 255 8.52 -4.29 -6.18
N GLN A 256 7.95 -4.12 -5.00
CA GLN A 256 8.66 -3.77 -3.78
C GLN A 256 8.38 -4.83 -2.72
N THR A 257 9.44 -5.42 -2.16
CA THR A 257 9.32 -6.38 -1.07
C THR A 257 8.77 -5.71 0.19
N THR A 258 7.79 -6.35 0.81
CA THR A 258 7.24 -5.95 2.11
C THR A 258 7.47 -7.04 3.15
N TYR A 259 7.58 -6.63 4.41
CA TYR A 259 8.05 -7.50 5.49
C TYR A 259 7.04 -7.63 6.63
N SER A 260 6.83 -8.86 7.09
CA SER A 260 6.08 -9.13 8.32
C SER A 260 6.75 -10.20 9.18
N ALA A 261 6.57 -10.08 10.49
CA ALA A 261 7.14 -10.96 11.49
C ALA A 261 6.04 -11.49 12.41
N HIS A 262 6.09 -12.79 12.73
CA HIS A 262 4.99 -13.49 13.38
C HIS A 262 5.46 -14.36 14.54
N TYR A 263 5.02 -14.04 15.75
CA TYR A 263 5.11 -14.95 16.88
C TYR A 263 3.89 -15.87 16.88
N ILE A 264 4.12 -17.18 16.96
CA ILE A 264 3.08 -18.21 16.98
C ILE A 264 3.29 -19.02 18.26
N ALA A 265 2.29 -19.06 19.13
CA ALA A 265 2.40 -19.67 20.45
C ALA A 265 2.35 -21.21 20.39
N ASP A 266 1.45 -21.76 19.58
CA ASP A 266 1.32 -23.21 19.40
C ASP A 266 2.52 -23.78 18.62
N PRO A 267 3.30 -24.72 19.19
CA PRO A 267 4.50 -25.24 18.52
C PRO A 267 4.22 -26.04 17.24
N ALA A 268 3.08 -26.73 17.14
CA ALA A 268 2.72 -27.51 15.96
C ALA A 268 2.34 -26.58 14.81
N LEU A 269 1.49 -25.59 15.08
CA LEU A 269 1.14 -24.55 14.11
C LEU A 269 2.38 -23.75 13.69
N ARG A 270 3.23 -23.37 14.64
CA ARG A 270 4.48 -22.64 14.38
C ARG A 270 5.37 -23.40 13.40
N ARG A 271 5.54 -24.71 13.59
CA ARG A 271 6.35 -25.56 12.71
C ARG A 271 5.78 -25.60 11.29
N ALA A 272 4.48 -25.83 11.16
CA ALA A 272 3.80 -25.86 9.86
C ALA A 272 3.91 -24.53 9.11
N ILE A 273 3.70 -23.40 9.80
CA ILE A 273 3.86 -22.06 9.23
C ILE A 273 5.32 -21.80 8.85
N ALA A 274 6.28 -22.15 9.70
CA ALA A 274 7.70 -21.94 9.42
C ALA A 274 8.15 -22.66 8.15
N ASP A 275 7.71 -23.90 7.94
CA ASP A 275 8.05 -24.67 6.74
C ASP A 275 7.35 -24.16 5.48
N TYR A 276 6.11 -23.68 5.60
CA TYR A 276 5.42 -22.98 4.51
C TYR A 276 6.15 -21.69 4.11
N LEU A 277 6.52 -20.86 5.10
CA LEU A 277 7.15 -19.56 4.87
C LEU A 277 8.50 -19.66 4.17
N LYS A 278 9.26 -20.75 4.36
CA LYS A 278 10.51 -20.97 3.61
C LYS A 278 10.25 -21.00 2.10
N ARG A 279 9.23 -21.77 1.66
CA ARG A 279 8.87 -21.89 0.25
C ARG A 279 8.22 -20.62 -0.28
N GLU A 280 7.33 -20.00 0.51
CA GLU A 280 6.65 -18.75 0.12
C GLU A 280 7.66 -17.64 -0.18
N ARG A 281 8.66 -17.43 0.69
CA ARG A 281 9.67 -16.38 0.48
C ARG A 281 10.49 -16.59 -0.79
N MET A 282 10.87 -17.83 -1.11
CA MET A 282 11.60 -18.15 -2.35
C MET A 282 10.77 -17.81 -3.59
N TYR A 283 9.50 -18.23 -3.59
CA TYR A 283 8.57 -17.94 -4.69
C TYR A 283 8.33 -16.43 -4.85
N VAL A 284 8.11 -15.73 -3.75
CA VAL A 284 7.93 -14.27 -3.74
C VAL A 284 9.17 -13.55 -4.27
N ASP A 285 10.38 -13.99 -3.91
CA ASP A 285 11.61 -13.40 -4.44
C ASP A 285 11.76 -13.61 -5.95
N GLU A 286 11.55 -14.84 -6.41
CA GLU A 286 11.66 -15.20 -7.83
C GLU A 286 10.66 -14.43 -8.69
N MET A 287 9.38 -14.42 -8.28
CA MET A 287 8.34 -13.61 -8.95
C MET A 287 8.71 -12.12 -8.99
N GLY A 288 9.35 -11.59 -7.96
CA GLY A 288 9.77 -10.18 -7.92
C GLY A 288 10.82 -9.85 -8.95
N ARG A 289 11.80 -10.74 -9.12
CA ARG A 289 12.83 -10.62 -10.15
C ARG A 289 12.21 -10.67 -11.54
N GLU A 290 11.36 -11.65 -11.82
CA GLU A 290 10.68 -11.78 -13.11
C GLU A 290 9.84 -10.54 -13.46
N LEU A 291 9.03 -10.05 -12.52
CA LEU A 291 8.17 -8.88 -12.74
C LEU A 291 8.99 -7.59 -12.92
N THR A 292 10.14 -7.48 -12.24
CA THR A 292 11.06 -6.35 -12.41
C THR A 292 11.72 -6.38 -13.79
N GLU A 293 12.18 -7.54 -14.25
CA GLU A 293 12.75 -7.73 -15.59
C GLU A 293 11.73 -7.46 -16.71
N ALA A 294 10.46 -7.80 -16.47
CA ALA A 294 9.34 -7.51 -17.37
C ALA A 294 8.84 -6.05 -17.32
N GLY A 295 9.48 -5.21 -16.50
CA GLY A 295 9.11 -3.81 -16.25
C GLY A 295 9.03 -2.95 -17.52
N PRO A 296 8.36 -1.78 -17.44
CA PRO A 296 8.06 -0.96 -18.62
C PRO A 296 9.20 -0.05 -19.07
N PHE A 297 10.28 0.02 -18.28
CA PHE A 297 11.43 0.87 -18.53
C PHE A 297 12.24 0.38 -19.73
N ARG A 298 12.93 1.30 -20.40
CA ARG A 298 13.88 0.90 -21.43
C ARG A 298 14.99 0.07 -20.77
N LYS A 299 15.34 -1.06 -21.38
CA LYS A 299 16.59 -1.72 -21.04
C LYS A 299 17.71 -0.75 -21.42
N SER A 300 18.50 -0.30 -20.45
CA SER A 300 19.79 0.28 -20.77
C SER A 300 20.61 -0.82 -21.43
N ASP A 301 21.20 -0.55 -22.59
CA ASP A 301 22.32 -1.37 -23.06
C ASP A 301 23.43 -1.20 -22.01
N ALA A 302 23.43 -2.07 -21.00
CA ALA A 302 24.51 -2.14 -20.05
C ALA A 302 25.73 -2.58 -20.87
N ALA A 303 26.60 -1.62 -21.19
CA ALA A 303 27.96 -1.91 -21.57
C ALA A 303 28.54 -2.77 -20.45
N ASP A 304 28.93 -3.98 -20.82
CA ASP A 304 29.64 -4.94 -19.99
C ASP A 304 30.81 -4.21 -19.31
N PRO A 305 30.86 -4.12 -17.96
CA PRO A 305 32.07 -3.68 -17.31
C PRO A 305 33.09 -4.81 -17.42
N ALA A 306 34.10 -4.57 -18.26
CA ALA A 306 35.30 -5.39 -18.39
C ALA A 306 36.06 -5.56 -17.07
#